data_AF-A0A7X6LQG4-F1
#
_entry.id   AF-A0A7X6LQG4-F1
#
_cell.length_a   1.000
_cell.length_b   1.000
_cell.length_c   1.000
_cell.angle_alpha   90.00
_cell.angle_beta   90.00
_cell.angle_gamma   90.00
#
_symmetry.space_group_name_H-M   'P 1'
#
loop_
_entity.id
_entity.type
_entity.pdbx_description
1 polymer ?
#
loop_
_entity_poly.entity_id
_entity_poly.type
_entity_poly.pdbx_seq_one_letter_code
_entity_poly.pdbx_strand_id
1 'polypeptide(L)'
;MAKHANGKNTYALSGGAIAVLVALALIIAGVVWWLTSRSDGDVEAEQRDCVAGDLALPVAAVDKVVGQSLIDAYGDTHPVVRDFCVQPQLVDEVAGAAVYVAPDTGVTRQVLDNAGRTQAVSDPQPVYGQAVGVAGSVEVALEDLTVDKVRFPVGDDPVASALVAAQVAGNDNDAVQALTAQRVESAADVDTGSGQFVATGEHGVPNGLTFTPVGADAVYVAFPLNQDDSVDEDQARAGQDFARFAADAFDGSAKDQPVIPDLVWAAALPSGGEALTADTRREDAAAESRALSPENTLFLLDTSDAMAPYIQPTKDAIASAALELGEQDKQVGLWNYSSPLNPGVAVGYRQNITVSPDADSVAVAVRRFLTGGSPQTREAVAAAADTYGSWDTPVRVVVVTTGTADADDDDAFADDVRKASGDNVQISVVHVGDSEPDAALASVAAATVDAAQADDIAGAVNKAAGL
;
A
#
# COMPACT_ATOMS: atom_id res chain seq x y z
N MET A 1 71.84 -42.77 -30.19
CA MET A 1 70.73 -43.32 -31.02
C MET A 1 69.48 -43.35 -30.17
N ALA A 2 68.51 -42.51 -30.49
CA ALA A 2 67.17 -42.55 -29.91
C ALA A 2 66.45 -43.83 -30.34
N LYS A 3 65.58 -44.38 -29.47
CA LYS A 3 64.30 -45.04 -29.80
C LYS A 3 63.46 -45.29 -28.52
N HIS A 4 62.61 -44.31 -28.25
CA HIS A 4 61.22 -44.34 -27.74
C HIS A 4 60.79 -45.30 -26.60
N ALA A 5 60.60 -44.73 -25.40
CA ALA A 5 59.60 -45.22 -24.45
C ALA A 5 58.23 -44.65 -24.85
N ASN A 6 57.27 -45.54 -25.08
CA ASN A 6 55.92 -45.21 -25.53
C ASN A 6 55.12 -44.65 -24.33
N GLY A 7 54.91 -43.34 -24.29
CA GLY A 7 54.04 -42.69 -23.31
C GLY A 7 52.57 -42.91 -23.67
N LYS A 8 51.96 -43.95 -23.11
CA LYS A 8 50.51 -44.04 -22.96
C LYS A 8 50.21 -44.03 -21.46
N ASN A 9 49.77 -42.89 -20.94
CA ASN A 9 49.15 -42.82 -19.62
C ASN A 9 47.81 -43.55 -19.71
N THR A 10 47.78 -44.80 -19.27
CA THR A 10 46.52 -45.45 -18.93
C THR A 10 46.02 -44.82 -17.64
N TYR A 11 45.15 -43.81 -17.74
CA TYR A 11 44.34 -43.31 -16.63
C TYR A 11 43.23 -44.33 -16.28
N ALA A 12 43.62 -45.59 -16.10
CA ALA A 12 42.75 -46.57 -15.49
C ALA A 12 42.72 -46.26 -14.00
N LEU A 13 41.63 -45.63 -13.54
CA LEU A 13 41.31 -45.54 -12.13
C LEU A 13 41.44 -46.95 -11.53
N SER A 14 42.22 -47.08 -10.45
CA SER A 14 42.39 -48.37 -9.79
C SER A 14 41.00 -48.90 -9.40
N GLY A 15 40.78 -50.22 -9.51
CA GLY A 15 39.47 -50.80 -9.16
C GLY A 15 39.00 -50.43 -7.75
N GLY A 16 39.95 -50.13 -6.83
CA GLY A 16 39.67 -49.58 -5.51
C GLY A 16 39.15 -48.14 -5.53
N ALA A 17 39.67 -47.25 -6.39
CA ALA A 17 39.16 -45.89 -6.54
C ALA A 17 37.73 -45.87 -7.13
N ILE A 18 37.44 -46.77 -8.06
CA ILE A 18 36.08 -46.94 -8.60
C ILE A 18 35.13 -47.46 -7.50
N ALA A 19 35.56 -48.45 -6.70
CA ALA A 19 34.76 -48.97 -5.60
C ALA A 19 34.43 -47.89 -4.54
N VAL A 20 35.39 -47.00 -4.23
CA VAL A 20 35.17 -45.88 -3.30
C VAL A 20 34.21 -44.85 -3.86
N LEU A 21 34.31 -44.50 -5.16
CA LEU A 21 33.38 -43.57 -5.80
C LEU A 21 31.96 -44.14 -5.87
N VAL A 22 31.81 -45.44 -6.13
CA VAL A 22 30.51 -46.11 -6.10
C VAL A 22 29.95 -46.15 -4.68
N ALA A 23 30.77 -46.42 -3.67
CA ALA A 23 30.35 -46.38 -2.27
C ALA A 23 29.90 -44.97 -1.85
N LEU A 24 30.64 -43.93 -2.24
CA LEU A 24 30.25 -42.53 -2.01
C LEU A 24 28.95 -42.18 -2.74
N ALA A 25 28.79 -42.61 -3.99
CA ALA A 25 27.55 -42.38 -4.74
C ALA A 25 26.36 -43.10 -4.09
N LEU A 26 26.55 -44.30 -3.55
CA LEU A 26 25.51 -45.02 -2.80
C LEU A 26 25.19 -44.38 -1.45
N ILE A 27 26.18 -43.82 -0.77
CA ILE A 27 25.96 -43.05 0.47
C ILE A 27 25.19 -41.76 0.15
N ILE A 28 25.57 -41.04 -0.90
CA ILE A 28 24.86 -39.83 -1.34
C ILE A 28 23.45 -40.19 -1.79
N ALA A 29 23.27 -41.26 -2.57
CA ALA A 29 21.95 -41.74 -2.96
C ALA A 29 21.13 -42.18 -1.73
N GLY A 30 21.75 -42.79 -0.73
CA GLY A 30 21.12 -43.14 0.53
C GLY A 30 20.73 -41.93 1.38
N VAL A 31 21.55 -40.86 1.39
CA VAL A 31 21.26 -39.61 2.08
C VAL A 31 20.18 -38.81 1.34
N VAL A 32 20.23 -38.75 0.02
CA VAL A 32 19.19 -38.13 -0.81
C VAL A 32 17.89 -38.92 -0.64
N TRP A 33 17.92 -40.25 -0.73
CA TRP A 33 16.76 -41.10 -0.48
C TRP A 33 16.23 -40.91 0.94
N TRP A 34 17.08 -40.83 1.95
CA TRP A 34 16.68 -40.60 3.33
C TRP A 34 16.14 -39.17 3.58
N LEU A 35 16.62 -38.15 2.85
CA LEU A 35 16.06 -36.80 2.90
C LEU A 35 14.71 -36.74 2.15
N THR A 36 14.56 -37.45 1.03
CA THR A 36 13.29 -37.55 0.28
C THR A 36 12.30 -38.56 0.89
N SER A 37 12.75 -39.48 1.74
CA SER A 37 11.90 -40.40 2.50
C SER A 37 11.68 -39.93 3.95
N ARG A 38 12.32 -38.83 4.36
CA ARG A 38 11.92 -38.06 5.56
C ARG A 38 10.80 -37.06 5.25
N SER A 39 10.55 -36.74 3.98
CA SER A 39 9.31 -36.07 3.57
C SER A 39 8.12 -37.02 3.47
N ASP A 40 8.34 -38.34 3.53
CA ASP A 40 7.30 -39.36 3.71
C ASP A 40 7.50 -40.01 5.08
N GLY A 41 7.23 -39.23 6.14
CA GLY A 41 7.06 -39.78 7.46
C GLY A 41 5.77 -40.58 7.53
N ASP A 42 5.84 -41.87 7.21
CA ASP A 42 4.87 -42.88 7.65
C ASP A 42 4.94 -42.97 9.19
N VAL A 43 4.33 -41.98 9.86
CA VAL A 43 3.55 -42.27 11.06
C VAL A 43 2.52 -43.29 10.61
N GLU A 44 2.31 -44.37 11.37
CA GLU A 44 1.08 -45.16 11.21
C GLU A 44 -0.09 -44.20 11.46
N ALA A 45 -0.52 -43.52 10.39
CA ALA A 45 -1.76 -42.82 10.36
C ALA A 45 -2.80 -43.89 10.63
N GLU A 46 -3.59 -43.72 11.70
CA GLU A 46 -4.95 -44.25 11.65
C GLU A 46 -5.48 -43.86 10.28
N GLN A 47 -5.69 -44.84 9.41
CA GLN A 47 -6.16 -44.62 8.06
C GLN A 47 -7.55 -44.01 8.20
N ARG A 48 -7.62 -42.68 8.19
CA ARG A 48 -8.87 -41.94 8.39
C ARG A 48 -9.63 -42.04 7.08
N ASP A 49 -10.64 -42.90 7.06
CA ASP A 49 -11.53 -43.04 5.91
C ASP A 49 -12.52 -41.87 5.88
N CYS A 50 -12.04 -40.68 5.50
CA CYS A 50 -12.91 -39.62 5.03
C CYS A 50 -13.53 -40.05 3.71
N VAL A 51 -14.87 -40.06 3.63
CA VAL A 51 -15.63 -40.65 2.51
C VAL A 51 -15.27 -40.00 1.17
N ALA A 52 -14.95 -38.71 1.17
CA ALA A 52 -14.56 -37.95 0.00
C ALA A 52 -13.04 -37.79 -0.16
N GLY A 53 -12.24 -38.35 0.77
CA GLY A 53 -10.78 -38.27 0.77
C GLY A 53 -10.22 -37.04 1.49
N ASP A 54 -9.00 -36.66 1.12
CA ASP A 54 -8.32 -35.48 1.68
C ASP A 54 -8.66 -34.21 0.91
N LEU A 55 -8.77 -33.08 1.62
CA LEU A 55 -9.00 -31.75 1.06
C LEU A 55 -7.90 -30.80 1.52
N ALA A 56 -7.10 -30.30 0.57
CA ALA A 56 -6.13 -29.27 0.86
C ALA A 56 -6.82 -27.94 1.17
N LEU A 57 -6.52 -27.34 2.32
CA LEU A 57 -6.99 -26.03 2.73
C LEU A 57 -5.85 -25.01 2.57
N PRO A 58 -5.82 -24.20 1.49
CA PRO A 58 -4.77 -23.20 1.29
C PRO A 58 -4.97 -22.00 2.22
N VAL A 59 -3.97 -21.71 3.04
CA VAL A 59 -3.94 -20.60 4.00
C VAL A 59 -2.78 -19.67 3.63
N ALA A 60 -3.07 -18.42 3.34
CA ALA A 60 -2.06 -17.37 3.20
C ALA A 60 -1.92 -16.63 4.54
N ALA A 61 -0.72 -16.18 4.88
CA ALA A 61 -0.49 -15.39 6.08
C ALA A 61 0.56 -14.30 5.82
N VAL A 62 0.30 -13.10 6.34
CA VAL A 62 1.27 -11.98 6.29
C VAL A 62 2.52 -12.27 7.13
N ASP A 63 2.36 -13.09 8.16
CA ASP A 63 3.41 -13.62 9.00
C ASP A 63 3.35 -15.16 8.93
N LYS A 64 4.39 -15.76 8.37
CA LYS A 64 4.44 -17.21 8.12
C LYS A 64 4.56 -18.02 9.41
N VAL A 65 5.16 -17.46 10.47
CA VAL A 65 5.29 -18.14 11.77
C VAL A 65 3.92 -18.22 12.42
N VAL A 66 3.16 -17.13 12.40
CA VAL A 66 1.77 -17.11 12.90
C VAL A 66 0.87 -18.01 12.07
N GLY A 67 0.96 -17.93 10.75
CA GLY A 67 0.21 -18.79 9.83
C GLY A 67 0.45 -20.27 10.10
N GLN A 68 1.72 -20.68 10.22
CA GLN A 68 2.08 -22.08 10.49
C GLN A 68 1.57 -22.55 11.85
N SER A 69 1.66 -21.71 12.89
CA SER A 69 1.15 -22.04 14.22
C SER A 69 -0.34 -22.37 14.22
N LEU A 70 -1.14 -21.56 13.50
CA LEU A 70 -2.59 -21.80 13.37
C LEU A 70 -2.91 -23.05 12.51
N ILE A 71 -2.13 -23.27 11.45
CA ILE A 71 -2.22 -24.46 10.58
C ILE A 71 -1.96 -25.73 11.40
N ASP A 72 -0.89 -25.76 12.19
CA ASP A 72 -0.51 -26.90 13.02
C ASP A 72 -1.59 -27.17 14.08
N ALA A 73 -2.03 -26.12 14.78
CA ALA A 73 -3.07 -26.23 15.81
C ALA A 73 -4.39 -26.79 15.25
N TYR A 74 -4.82 -26.33 14.07
CA TYR A 74 -6.01 -26.85 13.42
C TYR A 74 -5.80 -28.27 12.89
N GLY A 75 -4.66 -28.55 12.25
CA GLY A 75 -4.31 -29.86 11.71
C GLY A 75 -4.26 -30.96 12.78
N ASP A 76 -3.75 -30.65 13.97
CA ASP A 76 -3.69 -31.56 15.12
C ASP A 76 -5.09 -32.01 15.61
N THR A 77 -6.14 -31.24 15.31
CA THR A 77 -7.53 -31.64 15.61
C THR A 77 -8.07 -32.68 14.64
N HIS A 78 -7.38 -32.90 13.52
CA HIS A 78 -7.78 -33.76 12.42
C HIS A 78 -9.17 -33.41 11.88
N PRO A 79 -9.33 -32.19 11.34
CA PRO A 79 -10.63 -31.62 11.03
C PRO A 79 -11.31 -32.34 9.87
N VAL A 80 -12.61 -32.58 10.02
CA VAL A 80 -13.46 -33.17 8.97
C VAL A 80 -14.55 -32.18 8.61
N VAL A 81 -14.52 -31.70 7.37
CA VAL A 81 -15.53 -30.79 6.84
C VAL A 81 -16.32 -31.53 5.77
N ARG A 82 -17.61 -31.70 6.04
CA ARG A 82 -18.51 -32.60 5.29
C ARG A 82 -17.98 -34.04 5.33
N ASP A 83 -17.33 -34.46 4.25
CA ASP A 83 -16.85 -35.83 4.03
C ASP A 83 -15.33 -35.85 3.76
N PHE A 84 -14.65 -34.71 3.89
CA PHE A 84 -13.23 -34.55 3.61
C PHE A 84 -12.39 -34.43 4.88
N CYS A 85 -11.21 -35.06 4.87
CA CYS A 85 -10.15 -34.86 5.86
C CYS A 85 -9.36 -33.62 5.45
N VAL A 86 -9.53 -32.53 6.21
CA VAL A 86 -8.96 -31.24 5.84
C VAL A 86 -7.48 -31.19 6.21
N GLN A 87 -6.64 -30.81 5.24
CA GLN A 87 -5.20 -30.67 5.37
C GLN A 87 -4.82 -29.21 5.15
N PRO A 88 -4.70 -28.39 6.21
CA PRO A 88 -4.28 -27.00 6.09
C PRO A 88 -2.84 -26.92 5.60
N GLN A 89 -2.58 -26.01 4.65
CA GLN A 89 -1.24 -25.80 4.10
C GLN A 89 -1.00 -24.32 3.83
N LEU A 90 0.23 -23.88 4.08
CA LEU A 90 0.64 -22.50 3.82
C LEU A 90 0.82 -22.29 2.32
N VAL A 91 0.29 -21.19 1.79
CA VAL A 91 0.51 -20.72 0.42
C VAL A 91 1.04 -19.29 0.43
N ASP A 92 1.86 -18.94 -0.56
CA ASP A 92 2.45 -17.60 -0.65
C ASP A 92 1.47 -16.55 -1.20
N GLU A 93 0.52 -16.96 -2.05
CA GLU A 93 -0.35 -16.05 -2.78
C GLU A 93 -1.77 -16.00 -2.21
N VAL A 94 -2.24 -14.80 -1.86
CA VAL A 94 -3.61 -14.55 -1.34
C VAL A 94 -4.68 -14.92 -2.37
N ALA A 95 -4.38 -14.76 -3.66
CA ALA A 95 -5.31 -15.07 -4.76
C ALA A 95 -5.76 -16.53 -4.76
N GLY A 96 -4.89 -17.46 -4.32
CA GLY A 96 -5.20 -18.90 -4.25
C GLY A 96 -5.58 -19.39 -2.86
N ALA A 97 -5.83 -18.50 -1.90
CA ALA A 97 -6.06 -18.84 -0.50
C ALA A 97 -7.56 -18.94 -0.17
N ALA A 98 -7.92 -19.91 0.67
CA ALA A 98 -9.24 -20.04 1.27
C ALA A 98 -9.33 -19.27 2.60
N VAL A 99 -8.19 -18.99 3.24
CA VAL A 99 -8.08 -18.14 4.42
C VAL A 99 -6.88 -17.22 4.25
N TYR A 100 -7.04 -15.95 4.58
CA TYR A 100 -5.93 -15.01 4.75
C TYR A 100 -5.78 -14.65 6.23
N VAL A 101 -4.58 -14.78 6.79
CA VAL A 101 -4.27 -14.43 8.19
C VAL A 101 -3.45 -13.14 8.23
N ALA A 102 -4.04 -12.07 8.74
CA ALA A 102 -3.41 -10.76 8.82
C ALA A 102 -4.09 -9.86 9.87
N PRO A 103 -3.48 -8.75 10.31
CA PRO A 103 -4.18 -7.73 11.08
C PRO A 103 -5.36 -7.12 10.29
N ASP A 104 -6.44 -6.71 10.96
CA ASP A 104 -7.57 -6.03 10.32
C ASP A 104 -7.30 -4.54 10.13
N THR A 105 -6.68 -4.19 9.01
CA THR A 105 -6.25 -2.84 8.64
C THR A 105 -6.75 -2.46 7.25
N GLY A 106 -6.66 -1.17 6.86
CA GLY A 106 -6.97 -0.75 5.49
C GLY A 106 -6.09 -1.45 4.46
N VAL A 107 -4.81 -1.65 4.80
CA VAL A 107 -3.83 -2.36 3.97
C VAL A 107 -4.24 -3.82 3.70
N THR A 108 -4.76 -4.53 4.71
CA THR A 108 -5.25 -5.91 4.54
C THR A 108 -6.44 -5.97 3.58
N ARG A 109 -7.36 -5.01 3.64
CA ARG A 109 -8.50 -4.93 2.70
C ARG A 109 -8.01 -4.70 1.27
N GLN A 110 -7.08 -3.77 1.07
CA GLN A 110 -6.46 -3.54 -0.24
C GLN A 110 -5.77 -4.78 -0.79
N VAL A 111 -5.05 -5.55 0.04
CA VAL A 111 -4.41 -6.81 -0.39
C VAL A 111 -5.45 -7.82 -0.89
N LEU A 112 -6.59 -7.94 -0.21
CA LEU A 112 -7.69 -8.81 -0.65
C LEU A 112 -8.30 -8.32 -1.96
N ASP A 113 -8.54 -7.01 -2.09
CA ASP A 113 -9.12 -6.41 -3.30
C ASP A 113 -8.19 -6.57 -4.51
N ASN A 114 -6.88 -6.34 -4.34
CA ASN A 114 -5.88 -6.53 -5.37
C ASN A 114 -5.74 -8.00 -5.79
N ALA A 115 -5.98 -8.93 -4.87
CA ALA A 115 -6.04 -10.35 -5.15
C ALA A 115 -7.37 -10.80 -5.77
N GLY A 116 -8.36 -9.90 -5.91
CA GLY A 116 -9.70 -10.22 -6.41
C GLY A 116 -10.51 -11.09 -5.46
N ARG A 117 -10.20 -11.07 -4.16
CA ARG A 117 -10.78 -11.96 -3.15
C ARG A 117 -11.82 -11.22 -2.33
N THR A 118 -12.87 -11.93 -1.93
CA THR A 118 -13.93 -11.38 -1.06
C THR A 118 -14.10 -12.25 0.17
N GLN A 119 -14.45 -11.62 1.29
CA GLN A 119 -14.64 -12.31 2.57
C GLN A 119 -15.97 -13.09 2.58
N ALA A 120 -15.95 -14.28 3.17
CA ALA A 120 -17.13 -15.12 3.35
C ALA A 120 -17.99 -14.70 4.55
N VAL A 121 -17.46 -13.83 5.42
CA VAL A 121 -18.14 -13.29 6.60
C VAL A 121 -17.98 -11.78 6.64
N SER A 122 -18.94 -11.08 7.25
CA SER A 122 -18.93 -9.62 7.38
C SER A 122 -18.13 -9.11 8.58
N ASP A 123 -17.82 -9.97 9.54
CA ASP A 123 -17.15 -9.61 10.80
C ASP A 123 -16.18 -10.74 11.22
N PRO A 124 -14.99 -10.81 10.61
CA PRO A 124 -14.00 -11.82 10.94
C PRO A 124 -13.41 -11.56 12.34
N GLN A 125 -13.19 -12.63 13.10
CA GLN A 125 -12.79 -12.51 14.51
C GLN A 125 -11.26 -12.64 14.67
N PRO A 126 -10.66 -12.00 15.70
CA PRO A 126 -9.27 -12.24 16.08
C PRO A 126 -9.02 -13.71 16.40
N VAL A 127 -7.87 -14.21 15.97
CA VAL A 127 -7.48 -15.62 16.10
C VAL A 127 -6.12 -15.84 16.74
N TYR A 128 -5.32 -14.79 16.83
CA TYR A 128 -3.97 -14.87 17.38
C TYR A 128 -3.50 -13.50 17.86
N GLY A 129 -2.69 -13.49 18.91
CA GLY A 129 -2.08 -12.29 19.47
C GLY A 129 -0.69 -12.61 20.00
N GLN A 130 0.25 -11.68 19.82
CA GLN A 130 1.59 -11.79 20.42
C GLN A 130 2.15 -10.40 20.74
N ALA A 131 3.00 -10.33 21.77
CA ALA A 131 3.76 -9.12 22.03
C ALA A 131 4.73 -8.84 20.87
N VAL A 132 4.85 -7.57 20.51
CA VAL A 132 5.90 -7.12 19.58
C VAL A 132 6.99 -6.38 20.33
N GLY A 133 8.17 -6.42 19.75
CA GLY A 133 9.35 -5.88 20.40
C GLY A 133 10.57 -5.88 19.50
N VAL A 134 11.71 -5.75 20.15
CA VAL A 134 13.01 -5.80 19.48
C VAL A 134 13.84 -6.96 20.02
N ALA A 135 14.57 -7.63 19.14
CA ALA A 135 15.53 -8.66 19.50
C ALA A 135 16.96 -8.14 19.31
N GLY A 136 17.81 -8.40 20.30
CA GLY A 136 19.23 -8.01 20.28
C GLY A 136 20.10 -8.95 21.10
N SER A 137 21.41 -8.68 21.12
CA SER A 137 22.37 -9.48 21.92
C SER A 137 22.19 -9.30 23.43
N VAL A 138 21.48 -8.24 23.84
CA VAL A 138 21.12 -7.91 25.22
C VAL A 138 19.72 -7.33 25.26
N GLU A 139 19.10 -7.34 26.43
CA GLU A 139 17.87 -6.59 26.71
C GLU A 139 18.15 -5.08 26.68
N VAL A 140 17.17 -4.29 26.25
CA VAL A 140 17.27 -2.82 26.15
C VAL A 140 16.10 -2.15 26.88
N ALA A 141 16.37 -1.09 27.64
CA ALA A 141 15.29 -0.29 28.20
C ALA A 141 14.62 0.51 27.08
N LEU A 142 13.29 0.61 27.08
CA LEU A 142 12.54 1.31 26.02
C LEU A 142 12.98 2.77 25.84
N GLU A 143 13.32 3.45 26.94
CA GLU A 143 13.86 4.81 26.94
C GLU A 143 15.24 4.98 26.28
N ASP A 144 16.01 3.89 26.17
CA ASP A 144 17.33 3.86 25.52
C ASP A 144 17.27 3.37 24.06
N LEU A 145 16.10 2.89 23.64
CA LEU A 145 15.84 2.40 22.29
C LEU A 145 15.53 3.57 21.36
N THR A 146 16.44 3.83 20.43
CA THR A 146 16.27 4.87 19.42
C THR A 146 16.04 4.25 18.06
N VAL A 147 15.18 4.86 17.25
CA VAL A 147 14.73 4.30 15.97
C VAL A 147 15.87 4.00 15.00
N ASP A 148 16.99 4.74 15.06
CA ASP A 148 18.20 4.54 14.23
C ASP A 148 18.96 3.23 14.51
N LYS A 149 18.72 2.62 15.68
CA LYS A 149 19.29 1.33 16.09
C LYS A 149 18.41 0.15 15.71
N VAL A 150 17.21 0.39 15.20
CA VAL A 150 16.25 -0.68 14.88
C VAL A 150 16.33 -1.00 13.39
N ARG A 151 16.27 -2.28 13.04
CA ARG A 151 16.11 -2.77 11.67
C ARG A 151 14.76 -3.43 11.54
N PHE A 152 14.12 -3.21 10.40
CA PHE A 152 12.73 -3.61 10.16
C PHE A 152 12.70 -4.73 9.10
N PRO A 153 12.59 -6.01 9.51
CA PRO A 153 12.55 -7.16 8.62
C PRO A 153 11.16 -7.31 8.00
N VAL A 154 10.92 -6.56 6.93
CA VAL A 154 9.62 -6.46 6.26
C VAL A 154 9.22 -7.70 5.47
N GLY A 155 10.17 -8.58 5.11
CA GLY A 155 9.92 -9.85 4.44
C GLY A 155 9.52 -10.98 5.39
N ASP A 156 10.07 -10.95 6.62
CA ASP A 156 9.79 -11.96 7.65
C ASP A 156 8.65 -11.55 8.59
N ASP A 157 8.67 -10.30 9.06
CA ASP A 157 7.78 -9.80 10.11
C ASP A 157 7.37 -8.33 9.85
N PRO A 158 6.56 -8.09 8.80
CA PRO A 158 6.06 -6.76 8.48
C PRO A 158 5.14 -6.19 9.57
N VAL A 159 4.42 -7.06 10.31
CA VAL A 159 3.47 -6.61 11.35
C VAL A 159 4.21 -6.08 12.58
N ALA A 160 5.19 -6.82 13.10
CA ALA A 160 6.00 -6.32 14.20
C ALA A 160 6.83 -5.10 13.76
N SER A 161 7.32 -5.09 12.52
CA SER A 161 8.04 -3.94 11.97
C SER A 161 7.22 -2.64 12.05
N ALA A 162 5.95 -2.67 11.62
CA ALA A 162 5.09 -1.50 11.65
C ALA A 162 4.81 -1.01 13.07
N LEU A 163 4.45 -1.94 13.97
CA LEU A 163 4.09 -1.61 15.35
C LEU A 163 5.31 -1.12 16.16
N VAL A 164 6.48 -1.73 15.98
CA VAL A 164 7.72 -1.29 16.62
C VAL A 164 8.13 0.08 16.09
N ALA A 165 8.02 0.33 14.77
CA ALA A 165 8.31 1.64 14.20
C ALA A 165 7.39 2.71 14.80
N ALA A 166 6.08 2.45 14.88
CA ALA A 166 5.12 3.38 15.47
C ALA A 166 5.38 3.65 16.97
N GLN A 167 5.86 2.65 17.70
CA GLN A 167 6.12 2.76 19.14
C GLN A 167 7.43 3.48 19.46
N VAL A 168 8.45 3.34 18.60
CA VAL A 168 9.80 3.85 18.84
C VAL A 168 10.05 5.18 18.12
N ALA A 169 9.39 5.40 16.97
CA ALA A 169 9.45 6.69 16.29
C ALA A 169 8.50 7.68 16.99
N GLY A 170 8.99 8.89 17.29
CA GLY A 170 8.22 9.87 18.06
C GLY A 170 6.96 10.40 17.36
N ASN A 171 6.76 10.09 16.07
CA ASN A 171 5.60 10.41 15.25
C ASN A 171 5.53 9.51 14.00
N ASP A 172 4.40 9.56 13.29
CA ASP A 172 4.11 8.68 12.14
C ASP A 172 5.03 8.92 10.93
N ASN A 173 5.47 10.16 10.68
CA ASN A 173 6.38 10.47 9.57
C ASN A 173 7.76 9.87 9.81
N ASP A 174 8.26 9.97 11.04
CA ASP A 174 9.52 9.34 11.44
C ASP A 174 9.43 7.81 11.40
N ALA A 175 8.26 7.23 11.70
CA ALA A 175 8.01 5.80 11.58
C ALA A 175 8.13 5.33 10.13
N VAL A 176 7.47 6.02 9.19
CA VAL A 176 7.58 5.71 7.75
C VAL A 176 8.99 5.90 7.23
N GLN A 177 9.66 6.99 7.61
CA GLN A 177 11.04 7.24 7.22
C GLN A 177 11.95 6.11 7.73
N ALA A 178 11.75 5.65 8.96
CA ALA A 178 12.51 4.55 9.54
C ALA A 178 12.25 3.22 8.81
N LEU A 179 10.98 2.88 8.55
CA LEU A 179 10.57 1.69 7.79
C LEU A 179 11.08 1.68 6.35
N THR A 180 11.39 2.86 5.81
CA THR A 180 11.97 3.02 4.47
C THR A 180 13.49 2.93 4.52
N ALA A 181 14.13 3.72 5.39
CA ALA A 181 15.59 3.86 5.44
C ALA A 181 16.31 2.70 6.12
N GLN A 182 15.63 1.98 7.02
CA GLN A 182 16.22 0.95 7.90
C GLN A 182 15.61 -0.43 7.68
N ARG A 183 14.92 -0.59 6.55
CA ARG A 183 14.38 -1.83 6.03
C ARG A 183 15.46 -2.87 5.79
N VAL A 184 15.15 -4.12 6.13
CA VAL A 184 15.91 -5.30 5.73
C VAL A 184 14.93 -6.36 5.24
N GLU A 185 15.37 -7.26 4.37
CA GLU A 185 14.50 -8.34 3.89
C GLU A 185 14.20 -9.33 5.01
N SER A 186 15.26 -9.82 5.67
CA SER A 186 15.15 -10.82 6.73
C SER A 186 15.77 -10.35 8.04
N ALA A 187 15.21 -10.82 9.15
CA ALA A 187 15.78 -10.63 10.47
C ALA A 187 17.17 -11.28 10.61
N ALA A 188 17.44 -12.32 9.82
CA ALA A 188 18.73 -13.01 9.80
C ALA A 188 19.88 -12.16 9.21
N ASP A 189 19.56 -11.11 8.46
CA ASP A 189 20.55 -10.24 7.80
C ASP A 189 21.10 -9.14 8.73
N VAL A 190 20.57 -9.01 9.95
CA VAL A 190 20.90 -7.94 10.89
C VAL A 190 22.10 -8.30 11.76
N ASP A 191 23.16 -7.50 11.70
CA ASP A 191 24.31 -7.61 12.63
C ASP A 191 24.01 -6.94 13.98
N THR A 192 23.39 -7.72 14.87
CA THR A 192 23.08 -7.31 16.26
C THR A 192 24.32 -7.22 17.15
N GLY A 193 25.50 -7.67 16.68
CA GLY A 193 26.78 -7.52 17.38
C GLY A 193 27.27 -6.05 17.41
N SER A 194 26.71 -5.21 16.55
CA SER A 194 27.02 -3.77 16.46
C SER A 194 26.16 -2.88 17.39
N GLY A 195 25.33 -3.48 18.24
CA GLY A 195 24.37 -2.75 19.10
C GLY A 195 23.07 -2.37 18.38
N GLN A 196 22.82 -2.96 17.20
CA GLN A 196 21.55 -2.89 16.50
C GLN A 196 20.56 -3.92 17.06
N PHE A 197 19.28 -3.60 16.91
CA PHE A 197 18.18 -4.48 17.24
C PHE A 197 17.32 -4.73 16.00
N VAL A 198 16.62 -5.85 15.98
CA VAL A 198 15.68 -6.21 14.92
C VAL A 198 14.25 -6.21 15.46
N ALA A 199 13.32 -5.55 14.78
CA ALA A 199 11.90 -5.60 15.13
C ALA A 199 11.36 -7.03 14.87
N THR A 200 10.60 -7.58 15.82
CA THR A 200 10.04 -8.93 15.71
C THR A 200 8.91 -9.16 16.72
N GLY A 201 8.02 -10.12 16.45
CA GLY A 201 7.11 -10.71 17.43
C GLY A 201 7.84 -11.65 18.40
N GLU A 202 7.26 -11.85 19.58
CA GLU A 202 7.83 -12.71 20.64
C GLU A 202 8.20 -14.12 20.16
N HIS A 203 7.41 -14.69 19.23
CA HIS A 203 7.64 -16.04 18.71
C HIS A 203 8.54 -16.08 17.45
N GLY A 204 8.89 -14.92 16.89
CA GLY A 204 9.75 -14.77 15.71
C GLY A 204 11.23 -14.52 16.01
N VAL A 205 11.61 -14.54 17.30
CA VAL A 205 12.95 -14.11 17.77
C VAL A 205 14.06 -14.99 17.18
N PRO A 206 15.07 -14.41 16.50
CA PRO A 206 16.19 -15.18 15.99
C PRO A 206 16.98 -15.89 17.10
N ASN A 207 17.48 -17.09 16.78
CA ASN A 207 18.22 -17.93 17.73
C ASN A 207 19.41 -17.18 18.36
N GLY A 208 19.48 -17.20 19.69
CA GLY A 208 20.57 -16.58 20.45
C GLY A 208 20.39 -15.09 20.73
N LEU A 209 19.28 -14.48 20.32
CA LEU A 209 18.91 -13.12 20.69
C LEU A 209 17.95 -13.11 21.89
N THR A 210 17.91 -11.97 22.58
CA THR A 210 17.00 -11.69 23.68
C THR A 210 15.91 -10.74 23.19
N PHE A 211 14.66 -11.12 23.42
CA PHE A 211 13.48 -10.31 23.12
C PHE A 211 13.25 -9.25 24.19
N THR A 212 12.93 -8.03 23.76
CA THR A 212 12.51 -6.92 24.61
C THR A 212 11.19 -6.37 24.08
N PRO A 213 10.08 -6.46 24.83
CA PRO A 213 8.79 -5.94 24.38
C PRO A 213 8.80 -4.41 24.36
N VAL A 214 8.11 -3.80 23.39
CA VAL A 214 7.95 -2.33 23.30
C VAL A 214 6.63 -1.82 23.89
N GLY A 215 5.80 -2.73 24.42
CA GLY A 215 4.49 -2.40 25.00
C GLY A 215 3.36 -2.29 23.97
N ALA A 216 3.46 -3.06 22.88
CA ALA A 216 2.44 -3.19 21.85
C ALA A 216 2.24 -4.68 21.54
N ASP A 217 1.02 -5.05 21.17
CA ASP A 217 0.68 -6.40 20.70
C ASP A 217 0.30 -6.36 19.21
N ALA A 218 0.69 -7.41 18.48
CA ALA A 218 0.17 -7.71 17.15
C ALA A 218 -1.02 -8.64 17.30
N VAL A 219 -2.16 -8.29 16.69
CA VAL A 219 -3.37 -9.12 16.70
C VAL A 219 -3.74 -9.46 15.26
N TYR A 220 -3.92 -10.76 15.00
CA TYR A 220 -4.21 -11.30 13.68
C TYR A 220 -5.65 -11.80 13.64
N VAL A 221 -6.26 -11.63 12.47
CA VAL A 221 -7.59 -12.08 12.11
C VAL A 221 -7.47 -13.13 11.02
N ALA A 222 -8.27 -14.19 11.10
CA ALA A 222 -8.44 -15.13 9.98
C ALA A 222 -9.62 -14.67 9.14
N PHE A 223 -9.34 -14.22 7.92
CA PHE A 223 -10.34 -13.85 6.92
C PHE A 223 -10.70 -15.08 6.08
N PRO A 224 -11.83 -15.76 6.35
CA PRO A 224 -12.29 -16.81 5.44
C PRO A 224 -12.76 -16.19 4.14
N LEU A 225 -12.33 -16.74 3.00
CA LEU A 225 -12.56 -16.16 1.67
C LEU A 225 -13.62 -16.98 0.90
N ASN A 226 -14.37 -16.30 0.04
CA ASN A 226 -15.34 -16.94 -0.84
C ASN A 226 -14.65 -17.83 -1.90
N GLN A 227 -15.42 -18.76 -2.45
CA GLN A 227 -14.98 -19.57 -3.59
C GLN A 227 -14.75 -18.70 -4.84
N ASP A 228 -13.84 -19.15 -5.71
CA ASP A 228 -13.64 -18.63 -7.06
C ASP A 228 -13.14 -19.75 -7.99
N ASP A 229 -12.45 -19.41 -9.07
CA ASP A 229 -11.88 -20.37 -10.01
C ASP A 229 -10.69 -21.17 -9.43
N SER A 230 -10.05 -20.69 -8.35
CA SER A 230 -8.87 -21.28 -7.72
C SER A 230 -9.18 -21.99 -6.39
N VAL A 231 -10.24 -21.57 -5.70
CA VAL A 231 -10.71 -22.11 -4.43
C VAL A 231 -12.15 -22.59 -4.59
N ASP A 232 -12.39 -23.89 -4.40
CA ASP A 232 -13.73 -24.47 -4.52
C ASP A 232 -14.62 -24.24 -3.28
N GLU A 233 -15.88 -24.66 -3.38
CA GLU A 233 -16.87 -24.52 -2.30
C GLU A 233 -16.44 -25.24 -1.01
N ASP A 234 -15.87 -26.44 -1.13
CA ASP A 234 -15.49 -27.26 0.02
C ASP A 234 -14.26 -26.66 0.72
N GLN A 235 -13.31 -26.12 -0.03
CA GLN A 235 -12.18 -25.36 0.49
C GLN A 235 -12.64 -24.06 1.19
N ALA A 236 -13.57 -23.30 0.60
CA ALA A 236 -14.12 -22.10 1.22
C ALA A 236 -14.86 -22.42 2.54
N ARG A 237 -15.59 -23.55 2.59
CA ARG A 237 -16.24 -24.04 3.81
C ARG A 237 -15.21 -24.46 4.87
N ALA A 238 -14.16 -25.17 4.46
CA ALA A 238 -13.07 -25.54 5.35
C ALA A 238 -12.32 -24.30 5.89
N GLY A 239 -12.20 -23.24 5.09
CA GLY A 239 -11.63 -21.97 5.55
C GLY A 239 -12.48 -21.27 6.60
N GLN A 240 -13.81 -21.32 6.48
CA GLN A 240 -14.70 -20.83 7.53
C GLN A 240 -14.63 -21.67 8.81
N ASP A 241 -14.44 -22.99 8.69
CA ASP A 241 -14.27 -23.87 9.85
C ASP A 241 -12.96 -23.57 10.59
N PHE A 242 -11.85 -23.44 9.85
CA PHE A 242 -10.55 -22.99 10.36
C PHE A 242 -10.66 -21.67 11.12
N ALA A 243 -11.29 -20.65 10.51
CA ALA A 243 -11.41 -19.33 11.12
C ALA A 243 -12.24 -19.38 12.42
N ARG A 244 -13.30 -20.19 12.48
CA ARG A 244 -14.10 -20.38 13.71
C ARG A 244 -13.31 -21.10 14.79
N PHE A 245 -12.65 -22.21 14.44
CA PHE A 245 -11.81 -22.95 15.37
C PHE A 245 -10.76 -22.05 16.03
N ALA A 246 -10.06 -21.26 15.22
CA ALA A 246 -8.99 -20.40 15.70
C ALA A 246 -9.53 -19.26 16.57
N ALA A 247 -10.69 -18.69 16.22
CA ALA A 247 -11.35 -17.66 17.02
C ALA A 247 -11.86 -18.22 18.36
N ASP A 248 -12.44 -19.43 18.38
CA ASP A 248 -12.91 -20.08 19.60
C ASP A 248 -11.76 -20.45 20.56
N ALA A 249 -10.56 -20.70 20.00
CA ALA A 249 -9.35 -20.99 20.77
C ALA A 249 -8.64 -19.73 21.28
N PHE A 250 -8.92 -18.55 20.72
CA PHE A 250 -8.27 -17.30 21.09
C PHE A 250 -8.95 -16.61 22.27
N ASP A 251 -8.19 -16.31 23.32
CA ASP A 251 -8.68 -15.68 24.56
C ASP A 251 -8.32 -14.19 24.68
N GLY A 252 -7.64 -13.61 23.68
CA GLY A 252 -7.30 -12.19 23.60
C GLY A 252 -8.35 -11.32 22.93
N SER A 253 -7.99 -10.08 22.61
CA SER A 253 -8.92 -9.09 22.06
C SER A 253 -8.30 -8.23 20.96
N ALA A 254 -9.09 -7.86 19.95
CA ALA A 254 -8.68 -6.92 18.90
C ALA A 254 -8.16 -5.58 19.44
N LYS A 255 -8.60 -5.17 20.63
CA LYS A 255 -8.21 -3.89 21.27
C LYS A 255 -6.78 -3.91 21.82
N ASP A 256 -6.15 -5.08 21.87
CA ASP A 256 -4.80 -5.22 22.40
C ASP A 256 -3.78 -4.68 21.37
N GLN A 257 -4.15 -4.63 20.09
CA GLN A 257 -3.36 -3.98 19.05
C GLN A 257 -3.54 -2.44 19.06
N PRO A 258 -2.44 -1.67 19.11
CA PRO A 258 -2.49 -0.22 18.93
C PRO A 258 -3.04 0.19 17.56
N VAL A 259 -3.82 1.27 17.54
CA VAL A 259 -4.28 1.89 16.29
C VAL A 259 -3.14 2.77 15.74
N ILE A 260 -2.60 2.38 14.60
CA ILE A 260 -1.58 3.16 13.86
C ILE A 260 -2.08 3.48 12.45
N PRO A 261 -1.59 4.55 11.80
CA PRO A 261 -2.04 4.93 10.46
C PRO A 261 -1.72 3.90 9.37
N ASP A 262 -2.58 3.81 8.35
CA ASP A 262 -2.40 2.89 7.21
C ASP A 262 -1.10 3.15 6.43
N LEU A 263 -0.62 4.39 6.38
CA LEU A 263 0.70 4.72 5.80
C LEU A 263 1.86 4.01 6.51
N VAL A 264 1.77 3.78 7.82
CA VAL A 264 2.79 3.06 8.58
C VAL A 264 2.69 1.56 8.30
N TRP A 265 1.47 1.01 8.22
CA TRP A 265 1.25 -0.38 7.79
C TRP A 265 1.78 -0.63 6.38
N ALA A 266 1.47 0.26 5.44
CA ALA A 266 1.90 0.15 4.05
C ALA A 266 3.43 0.25 3.92
N ALA A 267 4.03 1.19 4.65
CA ALA A 267 5.49 1.35 4.70
C ALA A 267 6.21 0.14 5.31
N ALA A 268 5.52 -0.78 5.99
CA ALA A 268 6.12 -1.99 6.56
C ALA A 268 6.03 -3.22 5.64
N LEU A 269 5.31 -3.14 4.51
CA LEU A 269 5.21 -4.26 3.56
C LEU A 269 6.48 -4.44 2.73
N PRO A 270 6.82 -5.65 2.23
CA PRO A 270 8.06 -5.95 1.52
C PRO A 270 8.42 -5.00 0.35
N SER A 271 7.42 -4.48 -0.35
CA SER A 271 7.59 -3.55 -1.49
C SER A 271 7.55 -2.06 -1.10
N GLY A 272 7.63 -1.72 0.19
CA GLY A 272 7.60 -0.32 0.65
C GLY A 272 6.24 0.34 0.54
N GLY A 273 5.19 -0.45 0.29
CA GLY A 273 3.85 0.06 0.06
C GLY A 273 3.70 0.81 -1.26
N GLU A 274 4.69 0.93 -2.14
CA GLU A 274 4.58 1.71 -3.39
C GLU A 274 3.46 1.21 -4.32
N ALA A 275 3.24 -0.12 -4.37
CA ALA A 275 2.17 -0.74 -5.13
C ALA A 275 0.79 -0.63 -4.45
N LEU A 276 0.77 -0.60 -3.12
CA LEU A 276 -0.47 -0.51 -2.34
C LEU A 276 -0.90 0.94 -2.21
N THR A 277 0.01 1.86 -1.86
CA THR A 277 -0.16 3.32 -2.00
C THR A 277 -0.39 3.77 -3.43
N ALA A 278 -0.26 2.95 -4.48
CA ALA A 278 -0.72 3.34 -5.81
C ALA A 278 -2.25 3.20 -5.93
N ASP A 279 -2.85 2.21 -5.29
CA ASP A 279 -4.30 2.09 -5.13
C ASP A 279 -4.82 2.85 -3.91
N THR A 280 -4.08 2.95 -2.80
CA THR A 280 -4.36 3.90 -1.72
C THR A 280 -4.11 5.33 -2.17
N ARG A 281 -3.28 5.66 -3.18
CA ARG A 281 -3.33 7.01 -3.82
C ARG A 281 -4.58 7.19 -4.69
N ARG A 282 -5.21 6.11 -5.17
CA ARG A 282 -6.51 6.15 -5.89
C ARG A 282 -7.71 6.11 -4.94
N GLU A 283 -7.57 5.48 -3.77
CA GLU A 283 -8.57 5.29 -2.72
C GLU A 283 -8.46 6.31 -1.59
N ASP A 284 -7.28 6.81 -1.21
CA ASP A 284 -7.06 8.03 -0.40
C ASP A 284 -7.42 9.27 -1.23
N ALA A 285 -7.24 9.27 -2.56
CA ALA A 285 -7.93 10.24 -3.41
C ALA A 285 -9.46 10.08 -3.37
N ALA A 286 -9.99 8.97 -2.84
CA ALA A 286 -11.43 8.75 -2.58
C ALA A 286 -11.82 8.83 -1.09
N ALA A 287 -10.89 8.75 -0.13
CA ALA A 287 -11.13 8.66 1.31
C ALA A 287 -10.54 9.84 2.11
N GLU A 288 -9.63 10.63 1.52
CA GLU A 288 -9.48 12.06 1.86
C GLU A 288 -10.69 12.89 1.42
N SER A 289 -11.71 12.24 0.83
CA SER A 289 -13.06 12.73 0.96
C SER A 289 -13.56 12.54 2.41
N ARG A 290 -13.31 13.55 3.25
CA ARG A 290 -14.52 14.23 3.75
C ARG A 290 -15.26 14.57 2.46
N ALA A 291 -16.34 13.85 2.14
CA ALA A 291 -17.16 14.11 0.96
C ALA A 291 -17.13 15.62 0.71
N LEU A 292 -16.36 16.07 -0.29
CA LEU A 292 -16.11 17.49 -0.47
C LEU A 292 -17.50 18.04 -0.69
N SER A 293 -18.01 18.78 0.29
CA SER A 293 -19.36 19.29 0.14
C SER A 293 -19.30 20.41 -0.88
N PRO A 294 -20.32 20.56 -1.74
CA PRO A 294 -20.44 21.69 -2.63
C PRO A 294 -20.20 23.01 -1.88
N GLU A 295 -19.24 23.80 -2.36
CA GLU A 295 -18.81 25.06 -1.77
C GLU A 295 -18.76 26.16 -2.84
N ASN A 296 -18.61 27.41 -2.41
CA ASN A 296 -18.35 28.49 -3.38
C ASN A 296 -17.05 28.16 -4.10
N THR A 297 -17.06 28.19 -5.43
CA THR A 297 -15.99 27.58 -6.22
C THR A 297 -15.45 28.56 -7.27
N LEU A 298 -14.13 28.77 -7.27
CA LEU A 298 -13.41 29.34 -8.39
C LEU A 298 -12.86 28.22 -9.26
N PHE A 299 -13.28 28.15 -10.53
CA PHE A 299 -12.59 27.33 -11.52
C PHE A 299 -11.39 28.10 -12.09
N LEU A 300 -10.19 27.55 -11.94
CA LEU A 300 -8.94 28.10 -12.43
C LEU A 300 -8.40 27.21 -13.55
N LEU A 301 -8.61 27.61 -14.80
CA LEU A 301 -8.38 26.78 -15.98
C LEU A 301 -7.06 27.12 -16.69
N ASP A 302 -6.20 26.12 -16.83
CA ASP A 302 -5.07 26.14 -17.75
C ASP A 302 -5.55 26.29 -19.20
N THR A 303 -5.03 27.31 -19.88
CA THR A 303 -5.28 27.59 -21.28
C THR A 303 -3.99 27.60 -22.09
N SER A 304 -2.96 26.90 -21.64
CA SER A 304 -1.71 26.68 -22.37
C SER A 304 -1.89 25.79 -23.60
N ASP A 305 -0.86 25.72 -24.44
CA ASP A 305 -0.84 24.83 -25.61
C ASP A 305 -0.95 23.35 -25.22
N ALA A 306 -0.47 22.97 -24.03
CA ALA A 306 -0.56 21.60 -23.53
C ALA A 306 -2.00 21.14 -23.28
N MET A 307 -2.91 22.06 -22.97
CA MET A 307 -4.34 21.77 -22.78
C MET A 307 -5.08 21.53 -24.10
N ALA A 308 -4.48 21.79 -25.27
CA ALA A 308 -5.17 21.72 -26.57
C ALA A 308 -5.93 20.40 -26.86
N PRO A 309 -5.41 19.20 -26.52
CA PRO A 309 -6.14 17.94 -26.72
C PRO A 309 -7.37 17.79 -25.82
N TYR A 310 -7.37 18.46 -24.66
CA TYR A 310 -8.31 18.24 -23.56
C TYR A 310 -9.26 19.43 -23.35
N ILE A 311 -8.98 20.58 -23.97
CA ILE A 311 -9.65 21.85 -23.67
C ILE A 311 -11.17 21.81 -23.87
N GLN A 312 -11.68 21.06 -24.86
CA GLN A 312 -13.13 20.99 -25.10
C GLN A 312 -13.85 20.20 -24.00
N PRO A 313 -13.47 18.94 -23.71
CA PRO A 313 -13.99 18.22 -22.55
C PRO A 313 -13.90 19.03 -21.24
N THR A 314 -12.78 19.70 -20.99
CA THR A 314 -12.59 20.51 -19.78
C THR A 314 -13.58 21.68 -19.69
N LYS A 315 -13.82 22.39 -20.79
CA LYS A 315 -14.82 23.49 -20.83
C LYS A 315 -16.22 22.98 -20.59
N ASP A 316 -16.58 21.84 -21.16
CA ASP A 316 -17.90 21.26 -21.01
C ASP A 316 -18.12 20.74 -19.58
N ALA A 317 -17.09 20.17 -18.97
CA ALA A 317 -17.07 19.74 -17.57
C ALA A 317 -17.25 20.93 -16.62
N ILE A 318 -16.43 21.98 -16.75
CA ILE A 318 -16.53 23.19 -15.92
C ILE A 318 -17.88 23.88 -16.11
N ALA A 319 -18.38 23.98 -17.35
CA ALA A 319 -19.68 24.58 -17.60
C ALA A 319 -20.82 23.82 -16.91
N SER A 320 -20.76 22.49 -16.92
CA SER A 320 -21.78 21.65 -16.29
C SER A 320 -21.69 21.72 -14.76
N ALA A 321 -20.48 21.59 -14.21
CA ALA A 321 -20.23 21.70 -12.77
C ALA A 321 -20.62 23.07 -12.21
N ALA A 322 -20.37 24.16 -12.95
CA ALA A 322 -20.78 25.49 -12.53
C ALA A 322 -22.31 25.63 -12.39
N LEU A 323 -23.07 25.07 -13.33
CA LEU A 323 -24.54 25.07 -13.27
C LEU A 323 -25.04 24.23 -12.08
N GLU A 324 -24.47 23.04 -11.88
CA GLU A 324 -24.86 22.14 -10.79
C GLU A 324 -24.54 22.74 -9.40
N LEU A 325 -23.40 23.40 -9.24
CA LEU A 325 -23.08 24.17 -8.03
C LEU A 325 -24.08 25.32 -7.81
N GLY A 326 -24.49 26.00 -8.89
CA GLY A 326 -25.50 27.04 -8.85
C GLY A 326 -26.88 26.52 -8.40
N GLU A 327 -27.27 25.33 -8.84
CA GLU A 327 -28.49 24.64 -8.39
C GLU A 327 -28.47 24.29 -6.89
N GLN A 328 -27.27 24.21 -6.30
CA GLN A 328 -27.04 23.99 -4.87
C GLN A 328 -26.78 25.27 -4.07
N ASP A 329 -27.21 26.42 -4.60
CA ASP A 329 -27.07 27.75 -4.00
C ASP A 329 -25.60 28.16 -3.72
N LYS A 330 -24.64 27.62 -4.49
CA LYS A 330 -23.22 27.99 -4.40
C LYS A 330 -22.86 29.08 -5.39
N GLN A 331 -21.90 29.91 -5.01
CA GLN A 331 -21.32 30.93 -5.88
C GLN A 331 -20.19 30.34 -6.71
N VAL A 332 -20.10 30.73 -7.98
CA VAL A 332 -19.08 30.22 -8.90
C VAL A 332 -18.33 31.35 -9.59
N GLY A 333 -17.05 31.15 -9.83
CA GLY A 333 -16.16 32.06 -10.55
C GLY A 333 -15.33 31.32 -11.59
N LEU A 334 -14.71 32.06 -12.50
CA LEU A 334 -13.92 31.50 -13.58
C LEU A 334 -12.72 32.37 -13.92
N TRP A 335 -11.54 31.80 -13.79
CA TRP A 335 -10.27 32.40 -14.21
C TRP A 335 -9.59 31.48 -15.22
N ASN A 336 -8.77 32.07 -16.07
CA ASN A 336 -7.92 31.33 -17.01
C ASN A 336 -6.48 31.80 -16.91
N TYR A 337 -5.53 30.91 -17.19
CA TYR A 337 -4.11 31.25 -17.14
C TYR A 337 -3.30 30.58 -18.26
N SER A 338 -2.23 31.26 -18.65
CA SER A 338 -1.14 30.79 -19.50
C SER A 338 -0.08 31.90 -19.60
N SER A 339 1.10 31.59 -20.14
CA SER A 339 2.16 32.59 -20.35
C SER A 339 1.68 33.82 -21.14
N PRO A 340 2.09 35.06 -20.80
CA PRO A 340 1.74 36.25 -21.54
C PRO A 340 2.10 36.18 -23.04
N LEU A 341 1.08 36.11 -23.90
CA LEU A 341 1.26 36.01 -25.36
C LEU A 341 1.38 37.38 -26.06
N ASN A 342 0.91 38.45 -25.40
CA ASN A 342 0.84 39.79 -25.99
C ASN A 342 1.86 40.72 -25.33
N PRO A 343 2.62 41.52 -26.11
CA PRO A 343 3.49 42.56 -25.56
C PRO A 343 2.70 43.52 -24.67
N GLY A 344 3.10 43.63 -23.39
CA GLY A 344 2.47 44.51 -22.40
C GLY A 344 1.57 43.81 -21.37
N VAL A 345 1.35 42.50 -21.50
CA VAL A 345 0.76 41.67 -20.43
C VAL A 345 1.89 41.19 -19.53
N ALA A 346 1.80 41.48 -18.22
CA ALA A 346 2.87 41.18 -17.26
C ALA A 346 2.59 39.95 -16.37
N VAL A 347 1.34 39.51 -16.28
CA VAL A 347 0.91 38.40 -15.41
C VAL A 347 0.29 37.27 -16.23
N GLY A 348 0.51 36.04 -15.77
CA GLY A 348 0.09 34.80 -16.44
C GLY A 348 -1.38 34.43 -16.33
N TYR A 349 -2.20 35.20 -15.61
CA TYR A 349 -3.59 34.84 -15.33
C TYR A 349 -4.57 35.98 -15.67
N ARG A 350 -5.84 35.63 -15.84
CA ARG A 350 -6.95 36.54 -16.08
C ARG A 350 -8.12 36.21 -15.16
N GLN A 351 -8.59 37.22 -14.46
CA GLN A 351 -9.79 37.14 -13.63
C GLN A 351 -11.02 37.40 -14.51
N ASN A 352 -11.59 36.36 -15.14
CA ASN A 352 -12.68 36.55 -16.11
C ASN A 352 -14.01 36.85 -15.42
N ILE A 353 -14.37 36.04 -14.43
CA ILE A 353 -15.58 36.17 -13.63
C ILE A 353 -15.20 35.94 -12.16
N THR A 354 -15.44 36.95 -11.33
CA THR A 354 -15.32 36.85 -9.87
C THR A 354 -16.39 35.91 -9.32
N VAL A 355 -16.08 35.16 -8.27
CA VAL A 355 -17.04 34.24 -7.60
C VAL A 355 -18.32 35.00 -7.24
N SER A 356 -19.44 34.54 -7.78
CA SER A 356 -20.76 35.16 -7.60
C SER A 356 -21.90 34.16 -7.86
N PRO A 357 -23.16 34.48 -7.55
CA PRO A 357 -24.29 33.59 -7.83
C PRO A 357 -24.61 33.36 -9.33
N ASP A 358 -23.89 33.98 -10.26
CA ASP A 358 -24.18 33.94 -11.71
C ASP A 358 -23.50 32.76 -12.43
N ALA A 359 -24.00 31.55 -12.17
CA ALA A 359 -23.47 30.31 -12.75
C ALA A 359 -23.61 30.23 -14.27
N ASP A 360 -24.68 30.77 -14.84
CA ASP A 360 -24.91 30.80 -16.29
C ASP A 360 -23.79 31.57 -17.02
N SER A 361 -23.35 32.71 -16.46
CA SER A 361 -22.25 33.48 -17.04
C SER A 361 -20.93 32.70 -17.05
N VAL A 362 -20.64 31.90 -16.02
CA VAL A 362 -19.47 31.00 -15.99
C VAL A 362 -19.57 29.93 -17.07
N ALA A 363 -20.71 29.24 -17.15
CA ALA A 363 -20.96 28.19 -18.14
C ALA A 363 -20.85 28.67 -19.59
N VAL A 364 -21.26 29.92 -19.85
CA VAL A 364 -21.13 30.55 -21.18
C VAL A 364 -19.69 31.04 -21.43
N ALA A 365 -19.02 31.61 -20.44
CA ALA A 365 -17.71 32.22 -20.61
C ALA A 365 -16.61 31.18 -20.86
N VAL A 366 -16.60 30.06 -20.13
CA VAL A 366 -15.54 29.04 -20.25
C VAL A 366 -15.42 28.48 -21.66
N ARG A 367 -16.57 28.32 -22.34
CA ARG A 367 -16.65 27.80 -23.72
C ARG A 367 -15.96 28.68 -24.76
N ARG A 368 -15.63 29.94 -24.42
CA ARG A 368 -15.00 30.92 -25.32
C ARG A 368 -13.48 30.91 -25.27
N PHE A 369 -12.87 30.25 -24.29
CA PHE A 369 -11.41 30.25 -24.17
C PHE A 369 -10.75 29.56 -25.35
N LEU A 370 -9.54 29.98 -25.66
CA LEU A 370 -8.65 29.34 -26.63
C LEU A 370 -7.38 28.94 -25.89
N THR A 371 -6.63 28.00 -26.47
CA THR A 371 -5.34 27.59 -25.93
C THR A 371 -4.20 28.37 -26.55
N GLY A 372 -3.13 28.58 -25.79
CA GLY A 372 -1.90 29.22 -26.23
C GLY A 372 -0.93 29.47 -25.09
N GLY A 373 0.38 29.27 -25.35
CA GLY A 373 1.43 29.58 -24.38
C GLY A 373 1.77 28.42 -23.45
N SER A 374 2.41 28.72 -22.33
CA SER A 374 2.87 27.73 -21.35
C SER A 374 2.07 27.79 -20.04
N PRO A 375 1.90 26.68 -19.31
CA PRO A 375 1.10 26.66 -18.10
C PRO A 375 1.83 27.34 -16.94
N GLN A 376 1.40 28.54 -16.58
CA GLN A 376 1.90 29.28 -15.40
C GLN A 376 1.02 29.01 -14.17
N THR A 377 0.99 27.75 -13.76
CA THR A 377 0.06 27.25 -12.74
C THR A 377 0.35 27.82 -11.37
N ARG A 378 1.61 27.89 -10.95
CA ARG A 378 1.99 28.36 -9.62
C ARG A 378 1.68 29.85 -9.46
N GLU A 379 2.01 30.67 -10.45
CA GLU A 379 1.66 32.10 -10.45
C GLU A 379 0.15 32.30 -10.31
N ALA A 380 -0.64 31.56 -11.08
CA ALA A 380 -2.10 31.68 -11.09
C ALA A 380 -2.74 31.22 -9.76
N VAL A 381 -2.23 30.14 -9.17
CA VAL A 381 -2.71 29.61 -7.88
C VAL A 381 -2.37 30.56 -6.74
N ALA A 382 -1.15 31.10 -6.70
CA ALA A 382 -0.76 32.09 -5.70
C ALA A 382 -1.64 33.35 -5.78
N ALA A 383 -1.95 33.83 -6.99
CA ALA A 383 -2.83 34.97 -7.19
C ALA A 383 -4.29 34.70 -6.76
N ALA A 384 -4.80 33.48 -7.01
CA ALA A 384 -6.12 33.08 -6.57
C ALA A 384 -6.19 32.98 -5.03
N ALA A 385 -5.19 32.35 -4.41
CA ALA A 385 -5.07 32.26 -2.96
C ALA A 385 -5.03 33.65 -2.29
N ASP A 386 -4.22 34.58 -2.81
CA ASP A 386 -4.15 35.96 -2.30
C ASP A 386 -5.49 36.70 -2.44
N THR A 387 -6.16 36.53 -3.57
CA THR A 387 -7.44 37.22 -3.84
C THR A 387 -8.56 36.73 -2.93
N TYR A 388 -8.67 35.42 -2.71
CA TYR A 388 -9.80 34.82 -1.98
C TYR A 388 -9.48 34.47 -0.52
N GLY A 389 -8.21 34.44 -0.11
CA GLY A 389 -7.82 34.17 1.28
C GLY A 389 -8.27 35.25 2.27
N SER A 390 -8.55 36.45 1.77
CA SER A 390 -9.07 37.58 2.55
C SER A 390 -10.59 37.76 2.47
N TRP A 391 -11.30 36.87 1.79
CA TRP A 391 -12.76 36.96 1.67
C TRP A 391 -13.49 36.52 2.95
N ASP A 392 -14.72 36.99 3.12
CA ASP A 392 -15.57 36.64 4.27
C ASP A 392 -16.20 35.25 4.17
N THR A 393 -16.19 34.66 2.96
CA THR A 393 -16.77 33.34 2.69
C THR A 393 -15.69 32.38 2.19
N PRO A 394 -15.68 31.12 2.67
CA PRO A 394 -14.78 30.11 2.15
C PRO A 394 -14.97 29.89 0.65
N VAL A 395 -13.85 29.71 -0.06
CA VAL A 395 -13.83 29.45 -1.49
C VAL A 395 -12.93 28.26 -1.80
N ARG A 396 -13.46 27.32 -2.56
CA ARG A 396 -12.70 26.26 -3.20
C ARG A 396 -12.10 26.76 -4.50
N VAL A 397 -10.79 26.64 -4.68
CA VAL A 397 -10.13 26.87 -5.96
C VAL A 397 -9.90 25.52 -6.64
N VAL A 398 -10.69 25.22 -7.68
CA VAL A 398 -10.52 24.03 -8.52
C VAL A 398 -9.54 24.38 -9.65
N VAL A 399 -8.31 23.94 -9.51
CA VAL A 399 -7.22 24.14 -10.47
C VAL A 399 -7.27 23.01 -11.49
N VAL A 400 -7.59 23.33 -12.74
CA VAL A 400 -7.54 22.35 -13.84
C VAL A 400 -6.28 22.61 -14.65
N THR A 401 -5.32 21.70 -14.62
CA THR A 401 -3.95 21.92 -15.09
C THR A 401 -3.39 20.76 -15.90
N THR A 402 -2.47 21.05 -16.82
CA THR A 402 -1.62 20.03 -17.48
C THR A 402 -0.22 19.96 -16.85
N GLY A 403 -0.04 20.43 -15.62
CA GLY A 403 1.27 20.61 -14.97
C GLY A 403 1.74 22.06 -15.05
N THR A 404 2.98 22.34 -14.67
CA THR A 404 3.49 23.72 -14.60
C THR A 404 4.76 23.92 -15.43
N ALA A 405 4.96 25.14 -15.92
CA ALA A 405 6.20 25.63 -16.52
C ALA A 405 6.89 26.70 -15.65
N ASP A 406 6.32 27.02 -14.49
CA ASP A 406 6.94 27.93 -13.53
C ASP A 406 8.19 27.29 -12.93
N ALA A 407 9.28 28.05 -12.85
CA ALA A 407 10.58 27.59 -12.36
C ALA A 407 10.87 28.11 -10.93
N ASP A 408 9.82 28.32 -10.15
CA ASP A 408 9.91 28.82 -8.78
C ASP A 408 10.38 27.72 -7.81
N ASP A 409 10.86 28.13 -6.65
CA ASP A 409 11.24 27.21 -5.57
C ASP A 409 9.97 26.57 -4.95
N ASP A 410 9.97 25.24 -4.84
CA ASP A 410 8.80 24.45 -4.43
C ASP A 410 8.34 24.80 -3.00
N ASP A 411 9.28 24.89 -2.06
CA ASP A 411 8.99 25.19 -0.66
C ASP A 411 8.48 26.64 -0.52
N ALA A 412 9.12 27.59 -1.20
CA ALA A 412 8.71 28.99 -1.18
C ALA A 412 7.29 29.19 -1.75
N PHE A 413 6.98 28.54 -2.87
CA PHE A 413 5.63 28.56 -3.45
C PHE A 413 4.60 28.00 -2.46
N ALA A 414 4.89 26.83 -1.88
CA ALA A 414 3.96 26.15 -0.99
C ALA A 414 3.68 26.98 0.27
N ASP A 415 4.72 27.60 0.85
CA ASP A 415 4.60 28.48 2.01
C ASP A 415 3.80 29.75 1.70
N ASP A 416 4.06 30.39 0.55
CA ASP A 416 3.33 31.59 0.13
C ASP A 416 1.85 31.29 -0.10
N VAL A 417 1.52 30.16 -0.73
CA VAL A 417 0.14 29.73 -0.95
C VAL A 417 -0.57 29.40 0.36
N ARG A 418 0.04 28.63 1.27
CA ARG A 418 -0.57 28.33 2.59
C ARG A 418 -0.85 29.60 3.37
N LYS A 419 0.09 30.55 3.36
CA LYS A 419 -0.04 31.83 4.03
C LYS A 419 -1.14 32.69 3.40
N ALA A 420 -1.21 32.74 2.08
CA ALA A 420 -2.22 33.52 1.35
C ALA A 420 -3.62 32.94 1.54
N SER A 421 -3.77 31.61 1.46
CA SER A 421 -5.04 30.90 1.58
C SER A 421 -5.68 31.01 2.98
N GLY A 422 -4.85 31.00 4.04
CA GLY A 422 -5.34 30.90 5.41
C GLY A 422 -6.28 29.71 5.60
N ASP A 423 -7.31 29.88 6.42
CA ASP A 423 -8.39 28.88 6.60
C ASP A 423 -9.55 29.08 5.59
N ASN A 424 -9.46 30.07 4.69
CA ASN A 424 -10.57 30.49 3.85
C ASN A 424 -10.54 29.90 2.44
N VAL A 425 -9.36 29.50 1.94
CA VAL A 425 -9.21 28.91 0.61
C VAL A 425 -8.82 27.44 0.71
N GLN A 426 -9.58 26.59 0.03
CA GLN A 426 -9.23 25.19 -0.17
C GLN A 426 -8.88 24.95 -1.63
N ILE A 427 -7.73 24.34 -1.90
CA ILE A 427 -7.27 24.07 -3.27
C ILE A 427 -7.60 22.62 -3.63
N SER A 428 -8.31 22.41 -4.72
CA SER A 428 -8.49 21.10 -5.36
C SER A 428 -7.82 21.12 -6.72
N VAL A 429 -7.15 20.05 -7.11
CA VAL A 429 -6.41 19.95 -8.38
C VAL A 429 -7.02 18.86 -9.25
N VAL A 430 -7.24 19.18 -10.52
CA VAL A 430 -7.51 18.23 -11.59
C VAL A 430 -6.30 18.25 -12.52
N HIS A 431 -5.52 17.18 -12.51
CA HIS A 431 -4.39 17.01 -13.41
C HIS A 431 -4.84 16.32 -14.69
N VAL A 432 -4.60 16.95 -15.83
CA VAL A 432 -5.13 16.54 -17.13
C VAL A 432 -4.00 16.10 -18.05
N GLY A 433 -4.14 14.89 -18.59
CA GLY A 433 -3.18 14.29 -19.51
C GLY A 433 -2.00 13.60 -18.81
N ASP A 434 -0.98 13.25 -19.61
CA ASP A 434 0.12 12.37 -19.19
C ASP A 434 1.40 13.12 -18.77
N SER A 435 1.36 14.45 -18.67
CA SER A 435 2.49 15.26 -18.21
C SER A 435 2.75 15.02 -16.72
N GLU A 436 3.98 15.34 -16.28
CA GLU A 436 4.35 15.21 -14.87
C GLU A 436 3.52 16.18 -14.01
N PRO A 437 2.83 15.70 -12.95
CA PRO A 437 2.14 16.55 -11.99
C PRO A 437 3.10 17.47 -11.24
N ASP A 438 2.63 18.66 -10.87
CA ASP A 438 3.43 19.61 -10.09
C ASP A 438 3.44 19.23 -8.59
N ALA A 439 4.59 18.77 -8.09
CA ALA A 439 4.73 18.31 -6.70
C ALA A 439 4.44 19.41 -5.67
N ALA A 440 4.87 20.65 -5.95
CA ALA A 440 4.65 21.78 -5.05
C ALA A 440 3.16 22.14 -4.96
N LEU A 441 2.43 22.17 -6.08
CA LEU A 441 0.97 22.32 -6.11
C LEU A 441 0.26 21.18 -5.38
N ALA A 442 0.69 19.93 -5.57
CA ALA A 442 0.11 18.79 -4.86
C ALA A 442 0.28 18.93 -3.34
N SER A 443 1.40 19.48 -2.86
CA SER A 443 1.69 19.65 -1.42
C SER A 443 0.80 20.68 -0.69
N VAL A 444 0.07 21.52 -1.44
CA VAL A 444 -0.87 22.52 -0.91
C VAL A 444 -2.32 22.23 -1.27
N ALA A 445 -2.55 21.21 -2.09
CA ALA A 445 -3.89 20.78 -2.46
C ALA A 445 -4.53 19.97 -1.32
N ALA A 446 -5.81 20.21 -1.08
CA ALA A 446 -6.63 19.36 -0.23
C ALA A 446 -7.15 18.11 -0.96
N ALA A 447 -7.12 18.12 -2.29
CA ALA A 447 -7.42 16.97 -3.13
C ALA A 447 -6.75 17.11 -4.50
N THR A 448 -6.24 16.01 -5.04
CA THR A 448 -5.74 15.91 -6.42
C THR A 448 -6.46 14.78 -7.13
N VAL A 449 -6.95 15.03 -8.34
CA VAL A 449 -7.68 14.06 -9.16
C VAL A 449 -7.06 14.00 -10.55
N ASP A 450 -6.64 12.80 -10.96
CA ASP A 450 -6.07 12.60 -12.29
C ASP A 450 -7.16 12.33 -13.34
N ALA A 451 -6.99 12.94 -14.51
CA ALA A 451 -7.79 12.72 -15.71
C ALA A 451 -6.86 12.56 -16.91
N ALA A 452 -6.26 11.37 -17.05
CA ALA A 452 -5.31 11.06 -18.12
C ALA A 452 -5.98 11.09 -19.50
N GLN A 453 -7.27 10.72 -19.59
CA GLN A 453 -8.04 10.69 -20.83
C GLN A 453 -9.17 11.72 -20.83
N ALA A 454 -9.56 12.16 -22.02
CA ALA A 454 -10.61 13.16 -22.21
C ALA A 454 -11.96 12.79 -21.58
N ASP A 455 -12.30 11.50 -21.56
CA ASP A 455 -13.57 11.00 -21.02
C ASP A 455 -13.61 11.03 -19.48
N ASP A 456 -12.45 11.07 -18.82
CA ASP A 456 -12.35 11.08 -17.35
C ASP A 456 -12.50 12.50 -16.76
N ILE A 457 -12.33 13.53 -17.60
CA ILE A 457 -12.26 14.95 -17.17
C ILE A 457 -13.55 15.40 -16.49
N ALA A 458 -14.72 14.99 -17.00
CA ALA A 458 -16.00 15.37 -16.42
C ALA A 458 -16.14 14.85 -14.98
N GLY A 459 -15.82 13.57 -14.76
CA GLY A 459 -15.83 12.98 -13.42
C GLY A 459 -14.82 13.63 -12.49
N ALA A 460 -13.61 13.92 -12.99
CA ALA A 460 -12.56 14.54 -12.20
C ALA A 460 -12.89 15.98 -11.76
N VAL A 461 -13.46 16.79 -12.66
CA VAL A 461 -13.91 18.16 -12.34
C VAL A 461 -15.04 18.15 -11.32
N ASN A 462 -16.04 17.28 -11.47
CA ASN A 462 -17.13 17.16 -10.51
C ASN A 462 -16.59 16.76 -9.13
N LYS A 463 -15.74 15.72 -9.08
CA LYS A 463 -15.12 15.26 -7.84
C LYS A 463 -14.30 16.36 -7.16
N ALA A 464 -13.48 17.09 -7.93
CA ALA A 464 -12.67 18.19 -7.39
C ALA A 464 -13.52 19.37 -6.89
N ALA A 465 -14.71 19.59 -7.49
CA ALA A 465 -15.68 20.61 -7.08
C ALA A 465 -16.59 20.18 -5.91
N GLY A 466 -16.58 18.90 -5.55
CA GLY A 466 -17.43 18.33 -4.50
C GLY A 466 -18.85 17.94 -4.96
N LEU A 467 -19.04 17.69 -6.25
CA LEU A 467 -20.30 17.27 -6.86
C LEU A 467 -20.43 15.74 -6.95
#